data_AF-M1ZP75-F1
#
_entry.id   AF-M1ZP75-F1
#
_cell.length_a   1.000
_cell.length_b   1.000
_cell.length_c   1.000
_cell.angle_alpha   90.00
_cell.angle_beta   90.00
_cell.angle_gamma   90.00
#
_symmetry.space_group_name_H-M   'P 1'
#
loop_
_entity.id
_entity.type
_entity.pdbx_description
1 polymer ?
#
loop_
_entity_poly.entity_id
_entity_poly.type
_entity_poly.pdbx_seq_one_letter_code
_entity_poly.pdbx_strand_id
1 'polypeptide(L)'
;NILVLGVIVLLCILLFKGEKQDSTCDLLHSMPFTRKDIIVSKIKAGILTITIPFLINFIIITVFYFNNKSYIGSFYSDIPKFYSINLLFCLFFFMFLMFMQSIVGQYFAASIIAPITLFVPFMLVTYIVDLIRLSEGLSYDSPKLMALDQFVRSLHIYEIVNTKALDRVEKGPDGEQVNNIYKFIYENFDIKIMVLIILVVVFAILSVIIYNRVKLERINKLIIFKPVETVFKLGVGICIGMIFSQIFGYPKGQELVANMPLIYITLLIGTVIGYFIAKLVVKFCSR
;
A
#
# COMPACT_ATOMS: atom_id res chain seq x y z
N ASN A 1 6.46 10.55 -1.41
CA ASN A 1 5.67 9.32 -1.67
C ASN A 1 4.16 9.52 -1.60
N ILE A 2 3.58 10.10 -0.54
CA ILE A 2 2.11 10.25 -0.40
C ILE A 2 1.46 10.98 -1.60
N LEU A 3 2.04 12.09 -2.06
CA LEU A 3 1.52 12.82 -3.23
C LEU A 3 1.50 11.97 -4.51
N VAL A 4 2.57 11.23 -4.79
CA VAL A 4 2.65 10.33 -5.97
C VAL A 4 1.58 9.24 -5.89
N LEU A 5 1.39 8.64 -4.71
CA LEU A 5 0.33 7.64 -4.51
C LEU A 5 -1.06 8.25 -4.72
N GLY A 6 -1.30 9.48 -4.23
CA GLY A 6 -2.53 10.22 -4.49
C GLY A 6 -2.79 10.47 -5.98
N VAL A 7 -1.75 10.82 -6.75
CA VAL A 7 -1.84 10.97 -8.21
C VAL A 7 -2.15 9.64 -8.89
N ILE A 8 -1.56 8.52 -8.44
CA ILE A 8 -1.85 7.18 -8.98
C ILE A 8 -3.31 6.77 -8.70
N VAL A 9 -3.82 7.07 -7.50
CA VAL A 9 -5.24 6.87 -7.15
C VAL A 9 -6.13 7.65 -8.10
N LEU A 10 -5.82 8.93 -8.33
CA LEU A 10 -6.57 9.79 -9.23
C LEU A 10 -6.51 9.30 -10.69
N LEU A 11 -5.35 8.86 -11.16
CA LEU A 11 -5.18 8.23 -12.48
C LEU A 11 -6.10 7.01 -12.61
N CYS A 12 -6.14 6.14 -11.59
CA CYS A 12 -7.00 4.96 -11.60
C CYS A 12 -8.49 5.32 -11.62
N ILE A 13 -8.91 6.35 -10.85
CA ILE A 13 -10.27 6.91 -10.90
C ILE A 13 -10.61 7.34 -12.33
N LEU A 14 -9.76 8.13 -12.97
CA LEU A 14 -10.00 8.65 -14.33
C LEU A 14 -10.10 7.52 -15.37
N LEU A 15 -9.24 6.50 -15.26
CA LEU A 15 -9.25 5.34 -16.16
C LEU A 15 -10.57 4.57 -16.10
N PHE A 16 -11.23 4.48 -14.94
CA PHE A 16 -12.47 3.72 -14.77
C PHE A 16 -13.75 4.57 -14.77
N LYS A 17 -13.64 5.89 -14.63
CA LYS A 17 -14.79 6.81 -14.56
C LYS A 17 -15.71 6.64 -15.77
N GLY A 18 -15.15 6.60 -16.98
CA GLY A 18 -15.94 6.48 -18.22
C GLY A 18 -16.72 5.17 -18.36
N GLU A 19 -16.26 4.07 -17.78
CA GLU A 19 -16.98 2.79 -17.88
C GLU A 19 -18.05 2.62 -16.83
N LYS A 20 -17.83 3.21 -15.66
CA LYS A 20 -18.72 3.11 -14.52
C LYS A 20 -19.66 4.31 -14.42
N GLN A 21 -19.76 5.08 -15.49
CA GLN A 21 -20.68 6.19 -15.64
C GLN A 21 -21.62 5.89 -16.81
N ASP A 22 -22.93 5.89 -16.53
CA ASP A 22 -23.96 5.30 -17.40
C ASP A 22 -23.91 5.80 -18.85
N SER A 23 -23.68 7.10 -19.07
CA SER A 23 -23.69 7.71 -20.42
C SER A 23 -22.56 7.26 -21.35
N THR A 24 -21.43 6.81 -20.80
CA THR A 24 -20.23 6.44 -21.59
C THR A 24 -20.08 4.92 -21.68
N CYS A 25 -20.73 4.17 -20.78
CA CYS A 25 -20.82 2.72 -20.78
C CYS A 25 -21.49 2.19 -22.06
N ASP A 26 -22.64 2.75 -22.44
CA ASP A 26 -23.40 2.33 -23.64
C ASP A 26 -22.60 2.55 -24.94
N LEU A 27 -21.84 3.66 -25.00
CA LEU A 27 -20.98 3.96 -26.14
C LEU A 27 -19.80 2.98 -26.23
N LEU A 28 -19.15 2.66 -25.10
CA LEU A 28 -18.09 1.65 -25.06
C LEU A 28 -18.58 0.25 -25.44
N HIS A 29 -19.83 -0.08 -25.14
CA HIS A 29 -20.46 -1.34 -25.55
C HIS A 29 -20.83 -1.39 -27.03
N SER A 30 -21.02 -0.25 -27.68
CA SER A 30 -21.25 -0.18 -29.12
C SER A 30 -19.95 -0.35 -29.95
N MET A 31 -18.78 -0.21 -29.31
CA MET A 31 -17.49 -0.33 -29.97
C MET A 31 -17.05 -1.79 -30.15
N PRO A 32 -16.31 -2.12 -31.23
CA PRO A 32 -15.86 -3.49 -31.51
C PRO A 32 -14.64 -3.91 -30.68
N PHE A 33 -14.59 -3.55 -29.39
CA PHE A 33 -13.50 -3.90 -28.48
C PHE A 33 -13.93 -4.97 -27.48
N THR A 34 -13.06 -5.94 -27.23
CA THR A 34 -13.32 -6.90 -26.15
C THR A 34 -13.00 -6.27 -24.80
N ARG A 35 -13.62 -6.76 -23.73
CA ARG A 35 -13.31 -6.35 -22.35
C ARG A 35 -11.85 -6.56 -21.99
N LYS A 36 -11.24 -7.61 -22.53
CA LYS A 36 -9.82 -7.89 -22.37
C LYS A 36 -8.97 -6.76 -22.96
N ASP A 37 -9.32 -6.29 -24.16
CA ASP A 37 -8.60 -5.21 -24.82
C ASP A 37 -8.72 -3.90 -24.04
N ILE A 38 -9.92 -3.63 -23.51
CA ILE A 38 -10.20 -2.46 -22.68
C ILE A 38 -9.31 -2.45 -21.42
N ILE A 39 -9.33 -3.51 -20.61
CA ILE A 39 -8.53 -3.56 -19.37
C ILE A 39 -7.02 -3.55 -19.66
N VAL A 40 -6.57 -4.26 -20.69
CA VAL A 40 -5.17 -4.28 -21.09
C VAL A 40 -4.72 -2.90 -21.58
N SER A 41 -5.56 -2.18 -22.31
CA SER A 41 -5.26 -0.80 -22.73
C SER A 41 -5.10 0.13 -21.53
N LYS A 42 -5.99 0.04 -20.52
CA LYS A 42 -5.86 0.82 -19.27
C LYS A 42 -4.57 0.49 -18.50
N ILE A 43 -4.24 -0.80 -18.40
CA ILE A 43 -2.99 -1.24 -17.74
C ILE A 43 -1.78 -0.65 -18.46
N LYS A 44 -1.73 -0.75 -19.79
CA LYS A 44 -0.63 -0.19 -20.60
C LYS A 44 -0.54 1.33 -20.43
N ALA A 45 -1.67 2.04 -20.53
CA ALA A 45 -1.72 3.48 -20.34
C ALA A 45 -1.18 3.89 -18.96
N GLY A 46 -1.65 3.25 -17.89
CA GLY A 46 -1.20 3.54 -16.54
C GLY A 46 0.27 3.24 -16.29
N ILE A 47 0.78 2.09 -16.78
CA ILE A 47 2.20 1.74 -16.70
C ILE A 47 3.06 2.80 -17.39
N LEU A 48 2.68 3.24 -18.59
CA LEU A 48 3.39 4.28 -19.34
C LEU A 48 3.35 5.63 -18.61
N THR A 49 2.18 6.05 -18.15
CA THR A 49 2.01 7.32 -17.41
C THR A 49 2.82 7.35 -16.12
N ILE A 50 3.00 6.22 -15.44
CA ILE A 50 3.83 6.14 -14.22
C ILE A 50 5.32 6.07 -14.57
N THR A 51 5.69 5.24 -15.55
CA THR A 51 7.10 4.94 -15.85
C THR A 51 7.81 6.12 -16.52
N ILE A 52 7.14 6.88 -17.40
CA ILE A 52 7.77 7.98 -18.14
C ILE A 52 8.28 9.11 -17.22
N PRO A 53 7.46 9.70 -16.31
CA PRO A 53 7.93 10.76 -15.42
C PRO A 53 9.03 10.29 -14.47
N PHE A 54 8.91 9.04 -14.01
CA PHE A 54 9.95 8.39 -13.25
C PHE A 54 11.24 8.36 -14.11
N LEU A 55 11.22 7.89 -15.36
CA LEU A 55 12.46 7.72 -16.16
C LEU A 55 13.14 9.05 -16.44
N ILE A 56 12.34 10.08 -16.72
CA ILE A 56 12.82 11.46 -16.89
C ILE A 56 13.53 11.92 -15.60
N ASN A 57 12.91 11.71 -14.43
CA ASN A 57 13.51 12.10 -13.16
C ASN A 57 14.81 11.33 -12.86
N PHE A 58 14.86 10.03 -13.16
CA PHE A 58 16.07 9.22 -13.03
C PHE A 58 17.23 9.75 -13.88
N ILE A 59 16.95 10.14 -15.13
CA ILE A 59 17.94 10.72 -16.03
C ILE A 59 18.44 12.06 -15.49
N ILE A 60 17.53 12.95 -15.07
CA ILE A 60 17.87 14.26 -14.50
C ILE A 60 18.78 14.11 -13.28
N ILE A 61 18.41 13.25 -12.33
CA ILE A 61 19.20 13.00 -11.11
C ILE A 61 20.57 12.38 -11.46
N THR A 62 20.60 11.47 -12.43
CA THR A 62 21.85 10.85 -12.89
C THR A 62 22.82 11.89 -13.47
N VAL A 63 22.33 12.77 -14.36
CA VAL A 63 23.15 13.85 -14.94
C VAL A 63 23.62 14.82 -13.86
N PHE A 64 22.73 15.20 -12.94
CA PHE A 64 23.07 16.08 -11.82
C PHE A 64 24.15 15.47 -10.91
N TYR A 65 24.07 14.17 -10.62
CA TYR A 65 25.05 13.46 -9.81
C TYR A 65 26.44 13.52 -10.43
N PHE A 66 26.57 13.21 -11.72
CA PHE A 66 27.88 13.21 -12.38
C PHE A 66 28.47 14.62 -12.52
N ASN A 67 27.63 15.65 -12.70
CA ASN A 67 28.08 17.05 -12.76
C ASN A 67 28.53 17.61 -11.41
N ASN A 68 28.05 17.05 -10.29
CA ASN A 68 28.31 17.56 -8.94
C ASN A 68 29.00 16.54 -8.04
N LYS A 69 29.68 15.54 -8.64
CA LYS A 69 30.27 14.41 -7.91
C LYS A 69 31.20 14.84 -6.76
N SER A 70 31.91 15.95 -6.90
CA SER A 70 32.80 16.49 -5.86
C SER A 70 32.08 16.94 -4.58
N TYR A 71 30.80 17.28 -4.67
CA TYR A 71 29.97 17.77 -3.56
C TYR A 71 29.03 16.70 -3.00
N ILE A 72 28.95 15.52 -3.64
CA ILE A 72 28.03 14.46 -3.27
C ILE A 72 28.79 13.31 -2.61
N GLY A 73 28.57 13.12 -1.31
CA GLY A 73 29.21 12.07 -0.52
C GLY A 73 28.61 10.65 -0.67
N SER A 74 27.56 10.48 -1.47
CA SER A 74 26.91 9.19 -1.69
C SER A 74 27.40 8.46 -2.94
N PHE A 75 27.28 7.13 -2.95
CA PHE A 75 27.65 6.32 -4.10
C PHE A 75 26.56 6.39 -5.18
N TYR A 76 26.97 6.41 -6.46
CA TYR A 76 26.03 6.40 -7.58
C TYR A 76 25.04 5.23 -7.50
N SER A 77 25.44 4.08 -6.94
CA SER A 77 24.59 2.89 -6.79
C SER A 77 23.30 3.13 -5.98
N ASP A 78 23.25 4.18 -5.17
CA ASP A 78 22.09 4.48 -4.33
C ASP A 78 20.93 5.05 -5.17
N ILE A 79 21.24 5.79 -6.24
CA ILE A 79 20.25 6.38 -7.16
C ILE A 79 19.42 5.30 -7.88
N PRO A 80 20.00 4.33 -8.62
CA PRO A 80 19.22 3.29 -9.29
C PRO A 80 18.52 2.36 -8.30
N LYS A 81 19.08 2.09 -7.11
CA LYS A 81 18.40 1.32 -6.05
C LYS A 81 17.16 2.05 -5.54
N PHE A 82 17.30 3.32 -5.16
CA PHE A 82 16.17 4.16 -4.74
C PHE A 82 15.09 4.20 -5.82
N TYR A 83 15.51 4.41 -7.06
CA TYR A 83 14.57 4.63 -8.14
C TYR A 83 13.82 3.35 -8.54
N SER A 84 14.53 2.22 -8.66
CA SER A 84 13.92 0.92 -9.01
C SER A 84 12.89 0.46 -7.97
N ILE A 85 13.20 0.57 -6.66
CA ILE A 85 12.27 0.15 -5.61
C ILE A 85 11.02 1.03 -5.57
N ASN A 86 11.17 2.35 -5.74
CA ASN A 86 10.03 3.27 -5.75
C ASN A 86 9.16 3.09 -7.01
N LEU A 87 9.76 2.88 -8.19
CA LEU A 87 9.02 2.62 -9.42
C LEU A 87 8.23 1.31 -9.32
N LEU A 88 8.87 0.22 -8.89
CA LEU A 88 8.22 -1.08 -8.73
C LEU A 88 7.09 -1.02 -7.69
N PHE A 89 7.28 -0.31 -6.59
CA PHE A 89 6.22 -0.10 -5.61
C PHE A 89 5.03 0.68 -6.20
N CYS A 90 5.29 1.76 -6.95
CA CYS A 90 4.23 2.53 -7.60
C CYS A 90 3.45 1.70 -8.62
N LEU A 91 4.15 0.88 -9.41
CA LEU A 91 3.53 -0.07 -10.34
C LEU A 91 2.71 -1.13 -9.59
N PHE A 92 3.25 -1.72 -8.53
CA PHE A 92 2.53 -2.66 -7.67
C PHE A 92 1.23 -2.05 -7.12
N PHE A 93 1.33 -0.85 -6.53
CA PHE A 93 0.20 -0.13 -5.98
C PHE A 93 -0.86 0.17 -7.04
N PHE A 94 -0.43 0.60 -8.24
CA PHE A 94 -1.31 0.78 -9.39
C PHE A 94 -2.00 -0.53 -9.81
N MET A 95 -1.27 -1.64 -9.92
CA MET A 95 -1.87 -2.93 -10.31
C MET A 95 -2.85 -3.45 -9.26
N PHE A 96 -2.57 -3.21 -7.99
CA PHE A 96 -3.51 -3.52 -6.91
C PHE A 96 -4.78 -2.68 -7.00
N LEU A 97 -4.67 -1.39 -7.32
CA LEU A 97 -5.82 -0.52 -7.60
C LEU A 97 -6.64 -1.02 -8.79
N MET A 98 -6.00 -1.40 -9.91
CA MET A 98 -6.67 -1.98 -11.08
C MET A 98 -7.43 -3.27 -10.73
N PHE A 99 -6.82 -4.13 -9.91
CA PHE A 99 -7.45 -5.34 -9.39
C PHE A 99 -8.70 -5.02 -8.56
N MET A 100 -8.60 -4.09 -7.60
CA MET A 100 -9.73 -3.69 -6.76
C MET A 100 -10.85 -3.01 -7.56
N GLN A 101 -10.49 -2.19 -8.55
CA GLN A 101 -11.44 -1.59 -9.50
C GLN A 101 -12.21 -2.63 -10.30
N SER A 102 -11.63 -3.79 -10.55
CA SER A 102 -12.30 -4.88 -11.26
C SER A 102 -13.30 -5.65 -10.38
N ILE A 103 -13.20 -5.51 -9.06
CA ILE A 103 -14.06 -6.22 -8.07
C ILE A 103 -15.19 -5.33 -7.56
N VAL A 104 -14.92 -4.05 -7.35
CA VAL A 104 -15.83 -3.07 -6.75
C VAL A 104 -16.53 -2.29 -7.86
N GLY A 105 -17.86 -2.22 -7.86
CA GLY A 105 -18.61 -1.61 -8.96
C GLY A 105 -18.43 -0.10 -9.00
N GLN A 106 -18.43 0.56 -7.84
CA GLN A 106 -18.20 2.01 -7.76
C GLN A 106 -16.70 2.35 -7.84
N TYR A 107 -16.32 3.17 -8.82
CA TYR A 107 -14.91 3.52 -9.07
C TYR A 107 -14.28 4.36 -7.95
N PHE A 108 -15.03 5.25 -7.32
CA PHE A 108 -14.54 6.03 -6.17
C PHE A 108 -14.32 5.14 -4.95
N ALA A 109 -15.30 4.31 -4.59
CA ALA A 109 -15.18 3.40 -3.46
C ALA A 109 -13.98 2.46 -3.60
N ALA A 110 -13.79 1.86 -4.78
CA ALA A 110 -12.67 0.96 -5.07
C ALA A 110 -11.31 1.61 -4.79
N SER A 111 -11.17 2.88 -5.18
CA SER A 111 -9.94 3.66 -5.06
C SER A 111 -9.59 4.02 -3.62
N ILE A 112 -10.59 4.14 -2.75
CA ILE A 112 -10.41 4.40 -1.30
C ILE A 112 -10.18 3.08 -0.54
N ILE A 113 -10.94 2.03 -0.88
CA ILE A 113 -10.88 0.74 -0.20
C ILE A 113 -9.54 0.03 -0.47
N ALA A 114 -8.98 0.19 -1.68
CA ALA A 114 -7.76 -0.51 -2.06
C ALA A 114 -6.54 -0.15 -1.18
N PRO A 115 -6.12 1.12 -1.01
CA PRO A 115 -4.99 1.44 -0.13
C PRO A 115 -5.19 0.95 1.31
N ILE A 116 -6.42 1.05 1.83
CA ILE A 116 -6.78 0.56 3.17
C ILE A 116 -6.58 -0.96 3.25
N THR A 117 -7.07 -1.69 2.25
CA THR A 117 -6.95 -3.16 2.18
C THR A 117 -5.48 -3.61 2.16
N LEU A 118 -4.60 -2.82 1.52
CA LEU A 118 -3.17 -3.09 1.51
C LEU A 118 -2.53 -2.92 2.89
N PHE A 119 -3.02 -1.98 3.69
CA PHE A 119 -2.45 -1.65 5.00
C PHE A 119 -2.85 -2.63 6.11
N VAL A 120 -4.06 -3.20 6.00
CA VAL A 120 -4.68 -4.03 7.05
C VAL A 120 -3.85 -5.27 7.44
N PRO A 121 -3.30 -6.09 6.53
CA PRO A 121 -2.59 -7.31 6.89
C PRO A 121 -1.38 -7.04 7.79
N PHE A 122 -0.60 -6.00 7.47
CA PHE A 122 0.55 -5.60 8.28
C PHE A 122 0.12 -5.23 9.70
N MET A 123 -0.91 -4.39 9.82
CA MET A 123 -1.42 -3.97 11.12
C MET A 123 -2.00 -5.13 11.93
N LEU A 124 -2.70 -6.07 11.30
CA LEU A 124 -3.19 -7.24 12.02
C LEU A 124 -2.06 -8.08 12.61
N VAL A 125 -0.97 -8.28 11.87
CA VAL A 125 0.19 -9.04 12.37
C VAL A 125 0.88 -8.29 13.52
N THR A 126 0.99 -6.96 13.47
CA THR A 126 1.56 -6.18 14.60
C THR A 126 0.71 -6.30 15.86
N TYR A 127 -0.63 -6.22 15.75
CA TYR A 127 -1.52 -6.45 16.89
C TYR A 127 -1.41 -7.88 17.45
N ILE A 128 -1.20 -8.89 16.61
CA ILE A 128 -1.00 -10.28 17.06
C ILE A 128 0.30 -10.41 17.86
N VAL A 129 1.39 -9.78 17.40
CA VAL A 129 2.66 -9.79 18.15
C VAL A 129 2.53 -9.05 19.48
N ASP A 130 1.81 -7.92 19.50
CA ASP A 130 1.52 -7.20 20.74
C ASP A 130 0.67 -8.03 21.73
N LEU A 131 -0.28 -8.84 21.22
CA LEU A 131 -1.03 -9.80 22.04
C LEU A 131 -0.13 -10.89 22.61
N ILE A 132 0.77 -11.45 21.81
CA ILE A 132 1.73 -12.47 22.27
C ILE A 132 2.59 -11.89 23.39
N ARG A 133 3.10 -10.66 23.21
CA ARG A 133 3.86 -9.94 24.24
C ARG A 133 3.09 -9.87 25.55
N LEU A 134 1.81 -9.49 25.50
CA LEU A 134 0.97 -9.37 26.69
C LEU A 134 0.64 -10.72 27.33
N SER A 135 0.35 -11.74 26.53
CA SER A 135 0.04 -13.08 27.05
C SER A 135 1.23 -13.73 27.78
N GLU A 136 2.45 -13.42 27.35
CA GLU A 136 3.68 -13.97 27.93
C GLU A 136 4.37 -13.00 28.91
N GLY A 137 3.84 -11.79 29.11
CA GLY A 137 4.45 -10.77 29.97
C GLY A 137 5.84 -10.32 29.50
N LEU A 138 6.12 -10.37 28.20
CA LEU A 138 7.44 -10.05 27.64
C LEU A 138 7.75 -8.55 27.76
N SER A 139 8.97 -8.23 28.17
CA SER A 139 9.52 -6.87 28.06
C SER A 139 9.80 -6.51 26.59
N TYR A 140 9.78 -5.21 26.29
CA TYR A 140 10.10 -4.69 24.95
C TYR A 140 11.51 -5.07 24.49
N ASP A 141 12.45 -5.20 25.43
CA ASP A 141 13.84 -5.57 25.14
C ASP A 141 14.06 -7.08 25.05
N SER A 142 13.00 -7.89 25.16
CA SER A 142 13.16 -9.33 25.11
C SER A 142 13.62 -9.80 23.71
N PRO A 143 14.60 -10.71 23.62
CA PRO A 143 15.14 -11.16 22.34
C PRO A 143 14.05 -11.87 21.50
N LYS A 144 13.09 -12.52 22.16
CA LYS A 144 11.94 -13.16 21.51
C LYS A 144 11.02 -12.14 20.83
N LEU A 145 10.70 -11.03 21.51
CA LEU A 145 9.86 -9.98 20.92
C LEU A 145 10.60 -9.27 19.78
N MET A 146 11.89 -8.96 19.94
CA MET A 146 12.70 -8.38 18.86
C MET A 146 12.73 -9.27 17.61
N ALA A 147 12.83 -10.60 17.79
CA ALA A 147 12.77 -11.54 16.68
C ALA A 147 11.40 -11.57 15.99
N LEU A 148 10.31 -11.51 16.78
CA LEU A 148 8.95 -11.41 16.24
C LEU A 148 8.75 -10.10 15.48
N ASP A 149 9.16 -8.96 16.04
CA ASP A 149 9.07 -7.65 15.37
C ASP A 149 9.89 -7.61 14.08
N GLN A 150 11.09 -8.20 14.08
CA GLN A 150 11.90 -8.35 12.87
C GLN A 150 11.19 -9.22 11.82
N PHE A 151 10.50 -10.29 12.24
CA PHE A 151 9.68 -11.11 11.36
C PHE A 151 8.50 -10.33 10.77
N VAL A 152 7.77 -9.54 11.58
CA VAL A 152 6.67 -8.68 11.09
C VAL A 152 7.17 -7.64 10.10
N ARG A 153 8.29 -6.97 10.41
CA ARG A 153 8.95 -6.05 9.46
C ARG A 153 9.36 -6.76 8.17
N SER A 154 9.78 -8.01 8.27
CA SER A 154 10.13 -8.83 7.10
C SER A 154 8.90 -9.26 6.29
N LEU A 155 7.70 -9.33 6.88
CA LEU A 155 6.45 -9.58 6.16
C LEU A 155 5.94 -8.34 5.42
N HIS A 156 6.28 -7.13 5.88
CA HIS A 156 5.94 -5.88 5.23
C HIS A 156 6.89 -5.55 4.06
N ILE A 157 7.13 -6.54 3.19
CA ILE A 157 8.16 -6.51 2.13
C ILE A 157 7.96 -5.34 1.17
N TYR A 158 6.70 -4.92 0.95
CA TYR A 158 6.35 -3.83 0.05
C TYR A 158 6.54 -2.42 0.67
N GLU A 159 6.85 -2.30 1.95
CA GLU A 159 7.08 -0.99 2.58
C GLU A 159 8.42 -0.38 2.14
N ILE A 160 8.36 0.90 1.76
CA ILE A 160 9.54 1.68 1.35
C ILE A 160 10.41 2.11 2.55
N VAL A 161 10.02 1.80 3.79
CA VAL A 161 10.70 2.29 5.00
C VAL A 161 11.83 1.36 5.43
N ASN A 162 13.08 1.81 5.20
CA ASN A 162 14.08 2.07 6.26
C ASN A 162 15.44 2.37 5.63
N THR A 163 15.58 3.53 5.00
CA THR A 163 16.94 4.04 4.77
C THR A 163 17.41 4.69 6.06
N LYS A 164 17.96 3.89 6.98
CA LYS A 164 18.78 4.46 8.04
C LYS A 164 19.98 5.10 7.37
N ALA A 165 20.02 6.43 7.29
CA ALA A 165 21.26 7.11 6.99
C ALA A 165 22.18 6.87 8.19
N LEU A 166 23.08 5.91 8.04
CA LEU A 166 24.02 5.58 9.10
C LEU A 166 25.14 6.61 9.03
N ASP A 167 25.09 7.61 9.91
CA ASP A 167 26.08 8.68 10.01
C ASP A 167 27.38 8.07 10.56
N ARG A 168 28.30 7.67 9.67
CA ARG A 168 29.65 7.33 10.13
C ARG A 168 30.41 8.63 10.30
N VAL A 169 30.66 9.00 11.55
CA VAL A 169 31.62 10.04 11.94
C VAL A 169 33.02 9.48 11.68
N GLU A 170 33.58 9.77 10.51
CA GLU A 170 35.02 9.59 10.29
C GLU A 170 35.74 10.81 10.85
N LYS A 171 36.61 10.59 11.85
CA LYS A 171 37.54 11.62 12.33
C LYS A 171 38.64 11.79 11.29
N GLY A 172 38.83 13.01 10.81
CA GLY A 172 40.01 13.36 10.00
C GLY A 172 41.33 13.10 10.73
N PRO A 173 42.48 13.14 10.03
CA PRO A 173 43.81 12.89 10.61
C PRO A 173 44.10 13.73 11.88
N ASP A 174 43.49 14.91 11.96
CA ASP A 174 43.72 15.90 13.03
C ASP A 174 42.59 15.93 14.08
N GLY A 175 41.63 15.00 14.01
CA GLY A 175 40.56 14.86 15.01
C GLY A 175 39.42 15.88 14.97
N GLU A 176 39.53 16.97 14.18
CA GLU A 176 38.53 18.05 14.15
C GLU A 176 37.49 17.96 13.02
N GLN A 177 37.81 17.33 11.88
CA GLN A 177 36.83 17.19 10.79
C GLN A 177 35.96 15.96 10.99
N VAL A 178 34.67 16.20 11.24
CA VAL A 178 33.60 15.21 11.29
C VAL A 178 32.90 15.21 9.93
N ASN A 179 33.18 14.20 9.10
CA ASN A 179 32.40 13.98 7.88
C ASN A 179 31.21 13.06 8.19
N ASN A 180 30.01 13.57 7.96
CA ASN A 180 28.76 12.84 8.08
C ASN A 180 28.44 12.13 6.76
N ILE A 181 28.68 10.81 6.68
CA ILE A 181 28.39 10.03 5.47
C ILE A 181 26.98 9.45 5.56
N TYR A 182 26.04 10.03 4.81
CA TYR A 182 24.69 9.50 4.68
C TYR A 182 24.68 8.27 3.74
N LYS A 183 24.62 7.06 4.30
CA LYS A 183 24.48 5.82 3.51
C LYS A 183 23.03 5.32 3.52
N PHE A 184 22.40 5.22 2.35
CA PHE A 184 21.08 4.61 2.21
C PHE A 184 21.21 3.08 2.24
N ILE A 185 20.80 2.44 3.34
CA ILE A 185 20.79 0.98 3.44
C ILE A 185 19.38 0.48 3.13
N TYR A 186 19.26 -0.37 2.10
CA TYR A 186 18.03 -1.09 1.78
C TYR A 186 18.14 -2.53 2.29
N GLU A 187 17.53 -2.81 3.44
CA GLU A 187 17.44 -4.18 3.97
C GLU A 187 16.71 -5.09 2.97
N ASN A 188 17.28 -6.27 2.68
CA ASN A 188 16.70 -7.30 1.81
C ASN A 188 16.31 -6.81 0.40
N PHE A 189 17.09 -5.90 -0.18
CA PHE A 189 16.78 -5.25 -1.46
C PHE A 189 16.37 -6.24 -2.57
N ASP A 190 17.16 -7.29 -2.81
CA ASP A 190 16.92 -8.25 -3.89
C ASP A 190 15.59 -8.99 -3.71
N ILE A 191 15.28 -9.40 -2.48
CA ILE A 191 14.02 -10.06 -2.12
C ILE A 191 12.85 -9.11 -2.34
N LYS A 192 12.97 -7.83 -1.95
CA LYS A 192 11.93 -6.82 -2.15
C LYS A 192 11.61 -6.63 -3.63
N ILE A 193 12.63 -6.49 -4.47
CA ILE A 193 12.47 -6.33 -5.92
C ILE A 193 11.75 -7.55 -6.51
N MET A 194 12.20 -8.77 -6.16
CA MET A 194 11.60 -10.01 -6.64
C MET A 194 10.11 -10.10 -6.25
N VAL A 195 9.78 -9.84 -4.98
CA VAL A 195 8.39 -9.89 -4.50
C VAL A 195 7.53 -8.84 -5.18
N LEU A 196 8.01 -7.60 -5.34
CA LEU A 196 7.25 -6.55 -6.03
C LEU A 196 6.98 -6.91 -7.50
N ILE A 197 7.95 -7.47 -8.22
CA ILE A 197 7.75 -7.93 -9.60
C ILE A 197 6.69 -9.03 -9.65
N ILE A 198 6.77 -10.03 -8.75
CA ILE A 198 5.79 -11.11 -8.67
C ILE A 198 4.39 -10.53 -8.40
N LEU A 199 4.25 -9.63 -7.42
CA LEU A 199 2.96 -9.03 -7.07
C LEU A 199 2.38 -8.20 -8.22
N VAL A 200 3.20 -7.42 -8.94
CA VAL A 200 2.78 -6.69 -10.15
C VAL A 200 2.18 -7.64 -11.17
N VAL A 201 2.88 -8.74 -11.48
CA VAL A 201 2.43 -9.74 -12.47
C VAL A 201 1.16 -10.45 -12.01
N VAL A 202 1.12 -10.89 -10.75
CA VAL A 202 -0.04 -11.60 -10.17
C VAL A 202 -1.28 -10.71 -10.19
N PHE A 203 -1.20 -9.46 -9.71
CA PHE A 203 -2.34 -8.54 -9.73
C PHE A 203 -2.73 -8.10 -11.14
N ALA A 204 -1.78 -8.02 -12.08
CA ALA A 204 -2.10 -7.83 -13.50
C ALA A 204 -3.00 -8.96 -14.01
N ILE A 205 -2.57 -10.20 -13.85
CA ILE A 205 -3.30 -11.38 -14.32
C ILE A 205 -4.67 -11.45 -13.64
N LEU A 206 -4.73 -11.29 -12.31
CA LEU A 206 -5.98 -11.31 -11.57
C LEU A 206 -6.95 -10.21 -12.00
N SER A 207 -6.46 -8.98 -12.24
CA SER A 207 -7.30 -7.87 -12.71
C SER A 207 -7.95 -8.21 -14.06
N VAL A 208 -7.19 -8.77 -15.01
CA VAL A 208 -7.69 -9.16 -16.33
C VAL A 208 -8.70 -10.31 -16.23
N ILE A 209 -8.40 -11.34 -15.42
CA ILE A 209 -9.30 -12.49 -15.23
C ILE A 209 -10.63 -12.04 -14.63
N ILE A 210 -10.59 -11.25 -13.55
CA ILE A 210 -11.80 -10.80 -12.85
C ILE A 210 -12.61 -9.87 -13.74
N TYR A 211 -11.97 -8.88 -14.37
CA TYR A 211 -12.64 -7.90 -15.22
C TYR A 211 -13.43 -8.56 -16.36
N ASN A 212 -12.88 -9.63 -16.96
CA ASN A 212 -13.56 -10.41 -18.00
C ASN A 212 -14.77 -11.22 -17.49
N ARG A 213 -14.87 -11.50 -16.19
CA ARG A 213 -15.95 -12.29 -15.58
C ARG A 213 -17.10 -11.41 -15.05
N VAL A 214 -16.94 -10.09 -14.99
CA VAL A 214 -17.95 -9.15 -14.46
C VAL A 214 -19.16 -9.05 -15.39
N LYS A 215 -20.39 -9.28 -14.88
CA LYS A 215 -21.63 -9.00 -15.63
C LYS A 215 -21.98 -7.50 -15.57
N LEU A 216 -22.45 -6.93 -16.68
CA LEU A 216 -22.75 -5.47 -16.81
C LEU A 216 -23.83 -5.00 -15.83
N GLU A 217 -24.82 -5.85 -15.56
CA GLU A 217 -25.96 -5.59 -14.66
C GLU A 217 -25.56 -5.26 -13.20
N ARG A 218 -24.28 -5.35 -12.86
CA ARG A 218 -23.76 -5.09 -11.51
C ARG A 218 -22.76 -3.96 -11.43
N ILE A 219 -22.50 -3.24 -12.52
CA ILE A 219 -21.47 -2.19 -12.59
C ILE A 219 -21.77 -1.01 -11.64
N ASN A 220 -23.04 -0.77 -11.30
CA ASN A 220 -23.42 0.29 -10.35
C ASN A 220 -23.64 -0.18 -8.90
N LYS A 221 -23.51 -1.48 -8.62
CA LYS A 221 -23.59 -1.98 -7.24
C LYS A 221 -22.26 -1.74 -6.53
N LEU A 222 -22.30 -1.40 -5.24
CA LEU A 222 -21.10 -1.17 -4.45
C LEU A 222 -20.12 -2.36 -4.54
N ILE A 223 -20.62 -3.60 -4.55
CA ILE A 223 -19.82 -4.81 -4.73
C ILE A 223 -20.42 -5.68 -5.83
N ILE A 224 -19.59 -6.07 -6.79
CA ILE A 224 -20.02 -6.84 -7.96
C ILE A 224 -20.30 -8.31 -7.59
N PHE A 225 -19.57 -8.87 -6.62
CA PHE A 225 -19.65 -10.28 -6.24
C PHE A 225 -20.23 -10.49 -4.82
N LYS A 226 -21.26 -11.34 -4.69
CA LYS A 226 -21.88 -11.71 -3.40
C LYS A 226 -20.90 -12.28 -2.35
N PRO A 227 -19.97 -13.21 -2.68
CA PRO A 227 -19.04 -13.72 -1.66
C PRO A 227 -18.04 -12.65 -1.20
N VAL A 228 -17.68 -11.71 -2.08
CA VAL A 228 -16.80 -10.58 -1.76
C VAL A 228 -17.49 -9.61 -0.80
N GLU A 229 -18.82 -9.53 -0.83
CA GLU A 229 -19.59 -8.70 0.09
C GLU A 229 -19.37 -9.07 1.56
N THR A 230 -19.31 -10.37 1.87
CA THR A 230 -19.04 -10.83 3.25
C THR A 230 -17.63 -10.46 3.68
N VAL A 231 -16.64 -10.68 2.82
CA VAL A 231 -15.24 -10.32 3.07
C VAL A 231 -15.09 -8.81 3.27
N PHE A 232 -15.80 -8.01 2.47
CA PHE A 232 -15.80 -6.55 2.59
C PHE A 232 -16.35 -6.08 3.93
N LYS A 233 -17.49 -6.63 4.38
CA LYS A 233 -18.08 -6.26 5.68
C LYS A 233 -17.14 -6.55 6.84
N LEU A 234 -16.46 -7.69 6.81
CA LEU A 234 -15.45 -8.05 7.81
C LEU A 234 -14.23 -7.12 7.72
N GLY A 235 -13.73 -6.87 6.52
CA GLY A 235 -12.59 -5.97 6.30
C GLY A 235 -12.85 -4.57 6.83
N VAL A 236 -13.99 -3.96 6.48
CA VAL A 236 -14.38 -2.63 6.99
C VAL A 236 -14.54 -2.65 8.52
N GLY A 237 -15.12 -3.71 9.09
CA GLY A 237 -15.18 -3.89 10.54
C GLY A 237 -13.79 -3.81 11.17
N ILE A 238 -12.86 -4.64 10.72
CA ILE A 238 -11.47 -4.67 11.22
C ILE A 238 -10.80 -3.30 11.06
N CYS A 239 -10.97 -2.63 9.91
CA CYS A 239 -10.40 -1.29 9.67
C CYS A 239 -10.89 -0.25 10.69
N ILE A 240 -12.21 -0.19 10.90
CA ILE A 240 -12.82 0.72 11.86
C ILE A 240 -12.38 0.36 13.28
N GLY A 241 -12.30 -0.93 13.61
CA GLY A 241 -11.73 -1.41 14.86
C GLY A 241 -10.32 -0.89 15.11
N MET A 242 -9.43 -1.02 14.12
CA MET A 242 -8.04 -0.57 14.24
C MET A 242 -7.95 0.95 14.44
N ILE A 243 -8.72 1.74 13.68
CA ILE A 243 -8.76 3.20 13.85
C ILE A 243 -9.29 3.57 15.25
N PHE A 244 -10.36 2.92 15.68
CA PHE A 244 -10.97 3.17 16.99
C PHE A 244 -10.00 2.82 18.14
N SER A 245 -9.27 1.72 17.99
CA SER A 245 -8.23 1.29 18.93
C SER A 245 -7.05 2.27 19.01
N GLN A 246 -6.59 2.81 17.88
CA GLN A 246 -5.53 3.82 17.87
C GLN A 246 -5.95 5.15 18.53
N ILE A 247 -7.23 5.55 18.40
CA ILE A 247 -7.74 6.82 18.95
C ILE A 247 -8.00 6.73 20.46
N PHE A 248 -8.61 5.63 20.91
CA PHE A 248 -9.13 5.48 22.28
C PHE A 248 -8.34 4.50 23.15
N GLY A 249 -7.61 3.57 22.53
CA GLY A 249 -6.91 2.49 23.24
C GLY A 249 -5.54 2.89 23.77
N TYR A 250 -4.83 3.80 23.10
CA TYR A 250 -3.47 4.19 23.51
C TYR A 250 -3.50 5.16 24.69
N PRO A 251 -2.78 4.88 25.79
CA PRO A 251 -2.71 5.79 26.93
C PRO A 251 -2.01 7.09 26.52
N LYS A 252 -2.64 8.23 26.82
CA LYS A 252 -2.10 9.58 26.54
C LYS A 252 -1.26 10.14 27.70
N GLY A 253 -0.67 9.28 28.54
CA GLY A 253 0.02 9.66 29.78
C GLY A 253 1.30 8.86 30.05
N GLN A 254 2.06 9.29 31.06
CA GLN A 254 3.43 8.85 31.37
C GLN A 254 3.50 7.46 32.03
N GLU A 255 2.38 6.93 32.54
CA GLU A 255 2.30 5.56 33.07
C GLU A 255 2.05 4.56 31.95
N LEU A 256 3.16 4.08 31.36
CA LEU A 256 3.23 3.20 30.19
C LEU A 256 2.57 1.82 30.36
N VAL A 257 2.04 1.48 31.53
CA VAL A 257 1.78 0.07 31.91
C VAL A 257 0.29 -0.22 32.21
N ALA A 258 -0.55 0.77 32.48
CA ALA A 258 -1.87 0.50 33.07
C ALA A 258 -3.01 0.13 32.08
N ASN A 259 -2.93 0.51 30.79
CA ASN A 259 -4.08 0.43 29.87
C ASN A 259 -3.89 -0.46 28.61
N MET A 260 -2.95 -1.40 28.64
CA MET A 260 -2.74 -2.35 27.51
C MET A 260 -3.99 -3.15 27.09
N PRO A 261 -4.88 -3.61 28.01
CA PRO A 261 -6.11 -4.32 27.63
C PRO A 261 -7.13 -3.42 26.90
N LEU A 262 -7.07 -2.09 27.12
CA LEU A 262 -8.01 -1.13 26.55
C LEU A 262 -7.91 -1.07 25.03
N ILE A 263 -6.71 -1.22 24.48
CA ILE A 263 -6.44 -1.29 23.03
C ILE A 263 -7.28 -2.41 22.39
N TYR A 264 -7.35 -3.58 23.03
CA TYR A 264 -8.05 -4.74 22.49
C TYR A 264 -9.56 -4.69 22.70
N ILE A 265 -10.01 -4.14 23.84
CA ILE A 265 -11.43 -3.89 24.09
C ILE A 265 -11.97 -2.89 23.06
N THR A 266 -11.26 -1.78 22.84
CA THR A 266 -11.64 -0.76 21.85
C THR A 266 -11.53 -1.29 20.41
N LEU A 267 -10.54 -2.13 20.10
CA LEU A 267 -10.44 -2.85 18.82
C LEU A 267 -11.67 -3.71 18.57
N LEU A 268 -12.10 -4.51 19.56
CA LEU A 268 -13.26 -5.38 19.45
C LEU A 268 -14.55 -4.58 19.28
N ILE A 269 -14.78 -3.57 20.14
CA ILE A 269 -15.94 -2.68 20.07
C ILE A 269 -16.01 -1.99 18.70
N GLY A 270 -14.90 -1.38 18.26
CA GLY A 270 -14.84 -0.72 16.96
C GLY A 270 -15.05 -1.69 15.79
N THR A 271 -14.58 -2.94 15.90
CA THR A 271 -14.80 -3.97 14.88
C THR A 271 -16.27 -4.35 14.76
N VAL A 272 -16.96 -4.53 15.88
CA VAL A 272 -18.39 -4.83 15.91
C VAL A 272 -19.20 -3.67 15.32
N ILE A 273 -18.93 -2.44 15.76
CA ILE A 273 -19.58 -1.23 15.24
C ILE A 273 -19.35 -1.11 13.73
N GLY A 274 -18.09 -1.25 13.28
CA GLY A 274 -17.72 -1.15 11.88
C GLY A 274 -18.38 -2.21 11.01
N TYR A 275 -18.53 -3.44 11.50
CA TYR A 275 -19.24 -4.50 10.79
C TYR A 275 -20.73 -4.16 10.59
N PHE A 276 -21.40 -3.63 11.61
CA PHE A 276 -22.79 -3.20 11.50
C PHE A 276 -22.96 -2.02 10.55
N ILE A 277 -22.06 -1.04 10.59
CA ILE A 277 -22.03 0.08 9.63
C ILE A 277 -21.85 -0.45 8.22
N ALA A 278 -20.89 -1.35 7.98
CA ALA A 278 -20.66 -1.92 6.66
C ALA A 278 -21.89 -2.70 6.16
N LYS A 279 -22.54 -3.48 7.04
CA LYS A 279 -23.79 -4.19 6.73
C LYS A 279 -24.91 -3.23 6.34
N LEU A 280 -25.02 -2.07 7.01
CA LEU A 280 -26.00 -1.04 6.71
C LEU A 280 -25.71 -0.36 5.36
N VAL A 281 -24.46 0.08 5.14
CA VAL A 281 -24.02 0.73 3.89
C VAL A 281 -24.26 -0.18 2.69
N VAL A 282 -23.86 -1.45 2.78
CA VAL A 282 -24.08 -2.41 1.69
C VAL A 282 -25.58 -2.60 1.41
N LYS A 283 -26.42 -2.66 2.45
CA LYS A 283 -27.89 -2.77 2.27
C LYS A 283 -28.45 -1.54 1.55
N PHE A 284 -28.03 -0.34 1.92
CA PHE A 284 -28.47 0.92 1.29
C PHE A 284 -27.98 1.05 -0.15
N CYS A 285 -26.72 0.74 -0.45
CA CYS A 285 -26.15 0.86 -1.80
C CYS A 285 -26.47 -0.33 -2.72
N SER A 286 -27.16 -1.36 -2.23
CA SER A 286 -27.64 -2.50 -3.04
C SER A 286 -29.08 -2.34 -3.54
N ARG A 287 -29.80 -1.35 -3.00
CA ARG A 287 -31.09 -0.88 -3.51
C ARG A 287 -30.87 0.08 -4.67
#